data_AF-A7HEK5-F1
#
_entry.id   AF-A7HEK5-F1
#
_cell.length_a   1.000
_cell.length_b   1.000
_cell.length_c   1.000
_cell.angle_alpha   90.00
_cell.angle_beta   90.00
_cell.angle_gamma   90.00
#
_symmetry.space_group_name_H-M   'P 1'
#
loop_
_entity.id
_entity.type
_entity.pdbx_description
1 polymer ?
#
loop_
_entity_poly.entity_id
_entity_poly.type
_entity_poly.pdbx_seq_one_letter_code
_entity_poly.pdbx_strand_id
1 'polypeptide(L)'
;MHFARILVLSLAAALPLSALAAGGHDGVGCAGCHAIHTAKGEIIFAVGPNKVAQNPRTKSAYTASTALCLGCHEESSKGGQGYAPVAGHMSHPYGLASVNSKVANVPADLLRNGRFECVGCHDPHPSNPNHKYLRVDTAKGQNMDAFCGVCHSVKADPSVVSKKAAVFTSMDQRAGVAAPAASKK
;
A
#
# COMPACT_ATOMS: atom_id res chain seq x y z
N MET A 1 43.48 -8.99 -25.26
CA MET A 1 42.48 -7.97 -25.66
C MET A 1 41.05 -8.49 -25.82
N HIS A 2 40.79 -9.81 -25.85
CA HIS A 2 39.42 -10.35 -25.98
C HIS A 2 38.68 -10.51 -24.64
N PHE A 3 39.40 -10.77 -23.54
CA PHE A 3 38.81 -10.85 -22.19
C PHE A 3 38.17 -9.54 -21.72
N ALA A 4 38.80 -8.39 -22.01
CA ALA A 4 38.25 -7.09 -21.64
C ALA A 4 36.96 -6.73 -22.40
N ARG A 5 36.83 -7.19 -23.66
CA ARG A 5 35.62 -6.97 -24.47
C ARG A 5 34.45 -7.83 -23.99
N ILE A 6 34.70 -9.06 -23.56
CA ILE A 6 33.65 -9.95 -23.04
C ILE A 6 33.12 -9.42 -21.70
N LEU A 7 33.99 -8.92 -20.81
CA LEU A 7 33.57 -8.36 -19.51
C LEU A 7 32.69 -7.11 -19.65
N VAL A 8 32.98 -6.23 -20.62
CA VAL A 8 32.16 -5.03 -20.90
C VAL A 8 30.79 -5.41 -21.48
N LEU A 9 30.71 -6.43 -22.34
CA LEU A 9 29.43 -6.94 -22.85
C LEU A 9 28.57 -7.61 -21.77
N SER A 10 29.19 -8.32 -20.81
CA SER A 10 28.48 -8.91 -19.68
C SER A 10 27.94 -7.87 -18.69
N LEU A 11 28.68 -6.78 -18.46
CA LEU A 11 28.21 -5.67 -17.61
C LEU A 11 27.07 -4.87 -18.26
N ALA A 12 27.11 -4.68 -19.58
CA ALA A 12 26.07 -4.00 -20.34
C ALA A 12 24.73 -4.76 -20.34
N ALA A 13 24.77 -6.10 -20.31
CA ALA A 13 23.57 -6.94 -20.26
C ALA A 13 22.91 -7.02 -18.87
N ALA A 14 23.62 -6.70 -17.79
CA ALA A 14 23.10 -6.74 -16.42
C ALA A 14 22.37 -5.44 -16.00
N LEU A 15 22.70 -4.30 -16.63
CA LEU A 15 22.09 -3.00 -16.38
C LEU A 15 20.56 -2.93 -16.61
N PRO A 16 19.96 -3.54 -17.65
CA PRO A 16 18.51 -3.49 -17.84
C PRO A 16 17.73 -4.35 -16.83
N LEU A 17 18.35 -5.31 -16.13
CA LEU A 17 17.66 -6.16 -15.15
C LEU A 17 17.40 -5.45 -13.81
N SER A 18 18.20 -4.44 -13.45
CA SER A 18 17.99 -3.68 -12.22
C SER A 18 16.82 -2.70 -12.32
N ALA A 19 16.45 -2.28 -13.53
CA ALA A 19 15.32 -1.39 -13.79
C ALA A 19 13.96 -2.07 -13.60
N LEU A 20 13.91 -3.41 -13.57
CA LEU A 20 12.69 -4.20 -13.38
C LEU A 20 12.43 -4.57 -11.90
N ALA A 21 13.31 -4.15 -10.99
CA ALA A 21 13.20 -4.46 -9.56
C ALA A 21 12.44 -3.40 -8.75
N ALA A 22 12.12 -2.25 -9.35
CA ALA A 22 11.29 -1.21 -8.73
C ALA A 22 9.83 -1.68 -8.70
N GLY A 23 9.24 -1.78 -7.51
CA GLY A 23 7.81 -2.02 -7.37
C GLY A 23 7.03 -0.90 -8.06
N GLY A 24 5.80 -1.18 -8.50
CA GLY A 24 5.03 -0.26 -9.35
C GLY A 24 4.77 1.16 -8.80
N HIS A 25 5.10 1.49 -7.54
CA HIS A 25 5.15 2.89 -7.07
C HIS A 25 6.56 3.41 -6.75
N ASP A 26 7.60 2.58 -6.76
CA ASP A 26 8.98 3.02 -6.48
C ASP A 26 9.50 3.90 -7.63
N GLY A 27 8.95 3.74 -8.84
CA GLY A 27 9.18 4.63 -9.98
C GLY A 27 8.23 5.83 -10.07
N VAL A 28 7.19 5.91 -9.24
CA VAL A 28 6.15 6.95 -9.30
C VAL A 28 6.55 8.20 -8.51
N GLY A 29 7.38 8.02 -7.47
CA GLY A 29 7.89 9.11 -6.63
C GLY A 29 6.78 9.91 -5.93
N CYS A 30 7.18 10.96 -5.20
CA CYS A 30 6.20 11.83 -4.53
C CYS A 30 5.22 12.46 -5.52
N ALA A 31 5.72 12.84 -6.70
CA ALA A 31 4.97 13.59 -7.71
C ALA A 31 3.91 12.76 -8.46
N GLY A 32 3.96 11.44 -8.41
CA GLY A 32 2.98 10.63 -9.10
C GLY A 32 1.67 10.43 -8.32
N CYS A 33 1.69 10.63 -7.00
CA CYS A 33 0.47 10.75 -6.19
C CYS A 33 0.13 12.21 -5.87
N HIS A 34 1.14 13.08 -5.75
CA HIS A 34 0.97 14.48 -5.38
C HIS A 34 1.28 15.46 -6.51
N ALA A 35 0.38 16.38 -6.80
CA ALA A 35 0.55 17.49 -7.71
C ALA A 35 0.55 18.82 -6.93
N ILE A 36 1.74 19.39 -6.71
CA ILE A 36 1.94 20.58 -5.84
C ILE A 36 1.20 21.81 -6.37
N HIS A 37 1.21 22.05 -7.68
CA HIS A 37 0.57 23.22 -8.30
C HIS A 37 -0.70 22.90 -9.09
N THR A 38 -0.99 21.62 -9.34
CA THR A 38 -2.10 21.20 -10.22
C THR A 38 -2.93 20.07 -9.60
N ALA A 39 -3.09 20.12 -8.28
CA ALA A 39 -3.89 19.16 -7.53
C ALA A 39 -5.34 19.12 -8.05
N LYS A 40 -5.90 17.91 -8.10
CA LYS A 40 -7.30 17.66 -8.46
C LYS A 40 -8.13 17.12 -7.29
N GLY A 41 -7.47 16.74 -6.20
CA GLY A 41 -8.07 16.29 -4.95
C GLY A 41 -7.55 17.06 -3.74
N GLU A 42 -8.04 16.70 -2.56
CA GLU A 42 -7.57 17.25 -1.28
C GLU A 42 -6.10 16.91 -1.03
N ILE A 43 -5.39 17.78 -0.28
CA ILE A 43 -4.00 17.55 0.15
C ILE A 43 -3.10 17.17 -1.06
N ILE A 44 -3.07 18.07 -2.04
CA ILE A 44 -2.24 17.99 -3.25
C ILE A 44 -2.39 16.70 -4.08
N PHE A 45 -3.49 15.94 -3.98
CA PHE A 45 -3.65 14.72 -4.77
C PHE A 45 -3.71 15.00 -6.28
N ALA A 46 -2.97 14.21 -7.08
CA ALA A 46 -2.89 14.38 -8.53
C ALA A 46 -4.20 14.01 -9.27
N VAL A 47 -5.07 13.23 -8.62
CA VAL A 47 -6.39 12.82 -9.13
C VAL A 47 -7.51 13.30 -8.22
N GLY A 48 -8.67 13.53 -8.82
CA GLY A 48 -9.90 13.73 -8.05
C GLY A 48 -10.44 12.40 -7.52
N PRO A 49 -11.32 12.44 -6.50
CA PRO A 49 -11.98 11.23 -6.02
C PRO A 49 -12.84 10.60 -7.11
N ASN A 50 -12.76 9.29 -7.27
CA ASN A 50 -13.65 8.52 -8.15
C ASN A 50 -15.07 8.55 -7.59
N LYS A 51 -16.00 9.11 -8.38
CA LYS A 51 -17.43 9.25 -8.04
C LYS A 51 -18.33 8.25 -8.77
N VAL A 52 -17.75 7.43 -9.65
CA VAL A 52 -18.47 6.50 -10.54
C VAL A 52 -18.48 5.10 -9.95
N ALA A 53 -17.34 4.64 -9.43
CA ALA A 53 -17.22 3.32 -8.83
C ALA A 53 -18.09 3.19 -7.57
N GLN A 54 -18.79 2.07 -7.47
CA GLN A 54 -19.62 1.73 -6.32
C GLN A 54 -19.07 0.50 -5.61
N ASN A 55 -19.20 0.52 -4.29
CA ASN A 55 -18.83 -0.61 -3.46
C ASN A 55 -19.77 -1.79 -3.75
N PRO A 56 -19.26 -2.96 -4.16
CA PRO A 56 -20.11 -4.09 -4.54
C PRO A 56 -20.90 -4.66 -3.35
N ARG A 57 -20.43 -4.46 -2.11
CA ARG A 57 -21.10 -4.90 -0.88
C ARG A 57 -22.16 -3.92 -0.41
N THR A 58 -21.89 -2.61 -0.42
CA THR A 58 -22.83 -1.61 0.12
C THR A 58 -23.69 -0.93 -0.93
N LYS A 59 -23.33 -1.08 -2.22
CA LYS A 59 -23.94 -0.39 -3.37
C LYS A 59 -23.84 1.14 -3.33
N SER A 60 -23.04 1.68 -2.41
CA SER A 60 -22.79 3.12 -2.28
C SER A 60 -21.54 3.53 -3.03
N ALA A 61 -21.45 4.79 -3.45
CA ALA A 61 -20.22 5.37 -3.96
C ALA A 61 -19.10 5.26 -2.92
N TYR A 62 -17.87 5.07 -3.39
CA TYR A 62 -16.70 5.16 -2.52
C TYR A 62 -16.47 6.60 -2.06
N THR A 63 -15.94 6.76 -0.84
CA THR A 63 -15.63 8.06 -0.23
C THR A 63 -14.23 8.05 0.40
N ALA A 64 -13.82 9.18 0.97
CA ALA A 64 -12.55 9.34 1.68
C ALA A 64 -11.33 8.90 0.83
N SER A 65 -10.30 8.35 1.46
CA SER A 65 -9.08 7.90 0.78
C SER A 65 -9.33 6.86 -0.30
N THR A 66 -10.30 5.95 -0.11
CA THR A 66 -10.62 4.93 -1.12
C THR A 66 -11.05 5.56 -2.44
N ALA A 67 -11.86 6.61 -2.41
CA ALA A 67 -12.26 7.31 -3.62
C ALA A 67 -11.06 7.91 -4.37
N LEU A 68 -10.06 8.44 -3.64
CA LEU A 68 -8.83 8.96 -4.24
C LEU A 68 -7.99 7.84 -4.87
N CYS A 69 -7.81 6.72 -4.16
CA CYS A 69 -7.07 5.56 -4.67
C CYS A 69 -7.70 5.03 -5.98
N LEU A 70 -9.03 4.92 -6.02
CA LEU A 70 -9.78 4.49 -7.20
C LEU A 70 -9.81 5.53 -8.32
N GLY A 71 -9.37 6.77 -8.08
CA GLY A 71 -9.10 7.73 -9.15
C GLY A 71 -8.02 7.22 -10.10
N CYS A 72 -7.09 6.40 -9.61
CA CYS A 72 -6.06 5.73 -10.42
C CYS A 72 -6.35 4.24 -10.62
N HIS A 73 -6.68 3.54 -9.52
CA HIS A 73 -6.75 2.07 -9.43
C HIS A 73 -8.13 1.47 -9.76
N GLU A 74 -8.91 2.18 -10.55
CA GLU A 74 -10.14 1.64 -11.15
C GLU A 74 -10.01 1.68 -12.67
N GLU A 75 -10.79 0.86 -13.37
CA GLU A 75 -10.90 0.91 -14.81
C GLU A 75 -11.33 2.30 -15.30
N SER A 76 -10.84 2.72 -16.46
CA SER A 76 -11.24 4.00 -17.08
C SER A 76 -12.73 4.06 -17.40
N SER A 77 -13.35 2.89 -17.69
CA SER A 77 -14.79 2.71 -17.86
C SER A 77 -15.61 3.04 -16.60
N LYS A 78 -14.96 3.02 -15.43
CA LYS A 78 -15.55 3.23 -14.10
C LYS A 78 -14.93 4.44 -13.39
N GLY A 79 -14.38 5.39 -14.17
CA GLY A 79 -13.92 6.68 -13.67
C GLY A 79 -12.51 6.69 -13.04
N GLY A 80 -11.76 5.58 -13.15
CA GLY A 80 -10.34 5.56 -12.80
C GLY A 80 -9.43 5.89 -14.00
N GLN A 81 -8.13 5.66 -13.84
CA GLN A 81 -7.14 5.83 -14.92
C GLN A 81 -6.62 4.50 -15.47
N GLY A 82 -7.07 3.37 -14.92
CA GLY A 82 -6.66 2.04 -15.35
C GLY A 82 -5.26 1.61 -14.89
N TYR A 83 -4.68 2.29 -13.90
CA TYR A 83 -3.39 1.88 -13.34
C TYR A 83 -3.59 0.69 -12.40
N ALA A 84 -3.21 -0.51 -12.83
CA ALA A 84 -3.36 -1.75 -12.06
C ALA A 84 -4.76 -1.82 -11.39
N PRO A 85 -5.84 -1.85 -12.19
CA PRO A 85 -7.20 -1.68 -11.68
C PRO A 85 -7.58 -2.79 -10.71
N VAL A 86 -8.29 -2.42 -9.64
CA VAL A 86 -8.73 -3.33 -8.58
C VAL A 86 -10.15 -3.79 -8.89
N ALA A 87 -10.32 -5.09 -9.13
CA ALA A 87 -11.64 -5.68 -9.30
C ALA A 87 -12.36 -5.80 -7.95
N GLY A 88 -13.07 -4.74 -7.53
CA GLY A 88 -13.70 -4.68 -6.20
C GLY A 88 -14.64 -5.86 -5.88
N HIS A 89 -15.30 -6.43 -6.89
CA HIS A 89 -16.22 -7.57 -6.71
C HIS A 89 -15.50 -8.92 -6.47
N MET A 90 -14.21 -9.01 -6.82
CA MET A 90 -13.36 -10.19 -6.58
C MET A 90 -12.33 -9.95 -5.46
N SER A 91 -12.33 -8.76 -4.87
CA SER A 91 -11.32 -8.35 -3.88
C SER A 91 -11.84 -8.46 -2.45
N HIS A 92 -10.92 -8.46 -1.49
CA HIS A 92 -11.30 -8.32 -0.08
C HIS A 92 -12.08 -7.01 0.12
N PRO A 93 -13.14 -6.97 0.94
CA PRO A 93 -13.91 -5.75 1.16
C PRO A 93 -13.05 -4.57 1.62
N TYR A 94 -13.28 -3.39 1.06
CA TYR A 94 -12.65 -2.12 1.41
C TYR A 94 -13.65 -0.96 1.24
N GLY A 95 -13.28 0.25 1.71
CA GLY A 95 -14.14 1.44 1.66
C GLY A 95 -15.38 1.33 2.56
N LEU A 96 -15.26 0.64 3.70
CA LEU A 96 -16.36 0.38 4.62
C LEU A 96 -16.40 1.40 5.75
N ALA A 97 -17.60 1.88 6.09
CA ALA A 97 -17.78 2.82 7.20
C ALA A 97 -17.47 2.20 8.58
N SER A 98 -17.65 0.88 8.70
CA SER A 98 -17.35 0.09 9.89
C SER A 98 -17.06 -1.36 9.52
N VAL A 99 -16.41 -2.09 10.43
CA VAL A 99 -16.10 -3.52 10.28
C VAL A 99 -16.95 -4.32 11.26
N ASN A 100 -17.53 -5.43 10.79
CA ASN A 100 -18.23 -6.37 11.66
C ASN A 100 -17.21 -7.19 12.46
N SER A 101 -17.13 -6.94 13.77
CA SER A 101 -16.21 -7.61 14.69
C SER A 101 -16.41 -9.13 14.79
N LYS A 102 -17.59 -9.65 14.40
CA LYS A 102 -17.84 -11.09 14.30
C LYS A 102 -17.16 -11.73 13.08
N VAL A 103 -16.75 -10.94 12.10
CA VAL A 103 -16.09 -11.40 10.87
C VAL A 103 -14.57 -11.21 10.94
N ALA A 104 -14.13 -10.03 11.41
CA ALA A 104 -12.73 -9.66 11.54
C ALA A 104 -12.54 -8.74 12.75
N ASN A 105 -11.46 -8.93 13.49
CA ASN A 105 -11.04 -8.02 14.55
C ASN A 105 -9.93 -7.11 14.01
N VAL A 106 -10.30 -5.99 13.39
CA VAL A 106 -9.35 -5.05 12.76
C VAL A 106 -8.80 -4.09 13.83
N PRO A 107 -7.47 -4.04 14.03
CA PRO A 107 -6.85 -3.06 14.93
C PRO A 107 -7.23 -1.62 14.58
N ALA A 108 -7.44 -0.78 15.60
CA ALA A 108 -7.86 0.61 15.42
C ALA A 108 -6.88 1.43 14.56
N ASP A 109 -5.58 1.14 14.64
CA ASP A 109 -4.54 1.83 13.86
C ASP A 109 -4.61 1.57 12.35
N LEU A 110 -5.32 0.50 11.95
CA LEU A 110 -5.61 0.16 10.55
C LEU A 110 -6.93 0.77 10.06
N LEU A 111 -7.67 1.44 10.94
CA LEU A 111 -8.87 2.18 10.57
C LEU A 111 -8.53 3.67 10.42
N ARG A 112 -9.07 4.32 9.40
CA ARG A 112 -8.96 5.76 9.21
C ARG A 112 -10.28 6.40 9.59
N ASN A 113 -10.29 7.12 10.71
CA ASN A 113 -11.51 7.70 11.27
C ASN A 113 -12.62 6.65 11.45
N GLY A 114 -12.25 5.46 11.94
CA GLY A 114 -13.16 4.32 12.11
C GLY A 114 -13.51 3.55 10.84
N ARG A 115 -13.08 4.02 9.66
CA ARG A 115 -13.37 3.41 8.36
C ARG A 115 -12.28 2.43 7.93
N PHE A 116 -12.69 1.35 7.27
CA PHE A 116 -11.77 0.38 6.67
C PHE A 116 -11.52 0.75 5.21
N GLU A 117 -10.37 1.38 4.99
CA GLU A 117 -9.97 2.00 3.72
C GLU A 117 -8.79 1.23 3.10
N CYS A 118 -8.42 1.53 1.84
CA CYS A 118 -7.26 0.92 1.18
C CYS A 118 -5.99 1.00 2.05
N VAL A 119 -5.82 2.13 2.76
CA VAL A 119 -4.67 2.38 3.63
C VAL A 119 -4.69 1.60 4.95
N GLY A 120 -5.73 0.80 5.23
CA GLY A 120 -5.71 -0.17 6.33
C GLY A 120 -4.87 -1.40 6.00
N CYS A 121 -4.70 -1.71 4.72
CA CYS A 121 -3.84 -2.80 4.24
C CYS A 121 -2.55 -2.28 3.63
N HIS A 122 -2.61 -1.13 2.94
CA HIS A 122 -1.49 -0.53 2.24
C HIS A 122 -0.96 0.71 2.96
N ASP A 123 0.32 1.00 2.80
CA ASP A 123 0.91 2.27 3.23
C ASP A 123 1.88 2.76 2.15
N PRO A 124 1.47 3.71 1.28
CA PRO A 124 2.31 4.16 0.17
C PRO A 124 3.44 5.11 0.60
N HIS A 125 3.49 5.57 1.86
CA HIS A 125 4.49 6.53 2.34
C HIS A 125 5.60 5.87 3.17
N PRO A 126 6.83 6.42 3.19
CA PRO A 126 7.50 7.18 2.14
C PRO A 126 8.09 6.21 1.10
N SER A 127 7.24 5.40 0.45
CA SER A 127 7.60 4.23 -0.37
C SER A 127 7.99 2.99 0.44
N ASN A 128 7.05 2.49 1.24
CA ASN A 128 7.11 1.17 1.87
C ASN A 128 7.48 0.08 0.83
N PRO A 129 8.66 -0.56 0.93
CA PRO A 129 9.13 -1.52 -0.08
C PRO A 129 8.48 -2.90 0.06
N ASN A 130 7.60 -3.09 1.05
CA ASN A 130 6.88 -4.34 1.22
C ASN A 130 6.09 -4.67 -0.04
N HIS A 131 5.81 -5.97 -0.21
CA HIS A 131 5.05 -6.47 -1.35
C HIS A 131 3.79 -5.63 -1.60
N LYS A 132 3.75 -4.90 -2.73
CA LYS A 132 2.63 -4.02 -3.09
C LYS A 132 2.24 -3.03 -1.99
N TYR A 133 3.21 -2.45 -1.27
CA TYR A 133 3.00 -1.49 -0.19
C TYR A 133 2.20 -2.04 1.00
N LEU A 134 2.14 -3.36 1.20
CA LEU A 134 1.44 -3.94 2.33
C LEU A 134 2.05 -3.48 3.66
N ARG A 135 1.18 -3.20 4.65
CA ARG A 135 1.60 -2.82 6.01
C ARG A 135 2.29 -3.95 6.77
N VAL A 136 2.19 -5.19 6.32
CA VAL A 136 2.95 -6.32 6.86
C VAL A 136 3.90 -6.79 5.79
N ASP A 137 5.16 -7.03 6.16
CA ASP A 137 6.08 -7.70 5.26
C ASP A 137 5.67 -9.17 5.10
N THR A 138 5.25 -9.51 3.89
CA THR A 138 4.83 -10.86 3.52
C THR A 138 5.95 -11.65 2.85
N ALA A 139 7.21 -11.19 2.88
CA ALA A 139 8.33 -11.80 2.15
C ALA A 139 7.97 -12.06 0.67
N LYS A 140 7.50 -11.00 -0.02
CA LYS A 140 7.01 -11.06 -1.41
C LYS A 140 5.81 -12.00 -1.62
N GLY A 141 4.94 -12.14 -0.61
CA GLY A 141 3.72 -12.95 -0.66
C GLY A 141 3.84 -14.34 -0.04
N GLN A 142 5.05 -14.78 0.35
CA GLN A 142 5.28 -16.10 0.95
C GLN A 142 4.66 -16.25 2.35
N ASN A 143 4.53 -15.14 3.09
CA ASN A 143 4.02 -15.11 4.46
C ASN A 143 2.65 -14.40 4.55
N MET A 144 1.76 -14.68 3.59
CA MET A 144 0.46 -14.01 3.53
C MET A 144 -0.42 -14.30 4.76
N ASP A 145 -0.28 -15.47 5.38
CA ASP A 145 -1.01 -15.83 6.59
C ASP A 145 -0.73 -14.87 7.75
N ALA A 146 0.49 -14.34 7.85
CA ALA A 146 0.85 -13.35 8.86
C ALA A 146 0.12 -12.02 8.63
N PHE A 147 -0.08 -11.63 7.38
CA PHE A 147 -0.85 -10.44 7.01
C PHE A 147 -2.34 -10.64 7.28
N CYS A 148 -2.93 -11.74 6.81
CA CYS A 148 -4.34 -12.07 7.03
C CYS A 148 -4.66 -12.20 8.53
N GLY A 149 -3.75 -12.80 9.30
CA GLY A 149 -3.88 -13.04 10.73
C GLY A 149 -3.93 -11.78 11.59
N VAL A 150 -3.51 -10.61 11.07
CA VAL A 150 -3.64 -9.33 11.79
C VAL A 150 -5.10 -9.02 12.12
N CYS A 151 -6.01 -9.32 11.20
CA CYS A 151 -7.45 -9.05 11.36
C CYS A 151 -8.27 -10.33 11.58
N HIS A 152 -7.81 -11.45 11.05
CA HIS A 152 -8.50 -12.73 11.11
C HIS A 152 -7.74 -13.75 11.98
N SER A 153 -7.34 -13.34 13.18
CA SER A 153 -6.52 -14.17 14.09
C SER A 153 -7.14 -15.55 14.40
N VAL A 154 -8.47 -15.65 14.46
CA VAL A 154 -9.16 -16.94 14.70
C VAL A 154 -9.13 -17.87 13.48
N LYS A 155 -8.85 -17.35 12.29
CA LYS A 155 -8.76 -18.11 11.03
C LYS A 155 -7.33 -18.41 10.61
N ALA A 156 -6.34 -17.83 11.28
CA ALA A 156 -4.93 -18.01 10.96
C ALA A 156 -4.30 -19.08 11.86
N ASP A 157 -3.19 -19.65 11.41
CA ASP A 157 -2.42 -20.60 12.21
C ASP A 157 -1.99 -19.96 13.55
N PRO A 158 -2.24 -20.60 14.72
CA PRO A 158 -1.88 -20.05 16.01
C PRO A 158 -0.39 -19.67 16.15
N SER A 159 0.51 -20.41 15.50
CA SER A 159 1.95 -20.14 15.50
C SER A 159 2.31 -18.86 14.72
N VAL A 160 1.48 -18.48 13.74
CA VAL A 160 1.63 -17.24 12.98
C VAL A 160 1.09 -16.05 13.80
N VAL A 161 -0.09 -16.21 14.41
CA VAL A 161 -0.71 -15.16 15.23
C VAL A 161 0.14 -14.83 16.46
N SER A 162 0.73 -15.85 17.08
CA SER A 162 1.59 -15.69 18.27
C SER A 162 2.82 -14.83 18.00
N LYS A 163 3.29 -14.77 16.74
CA LYS A 163 4.44 -13.94 16.33
C LYS A 163 4.12 -12.45 16.21
N LYS A 164 2.84 -12.05 16.28
CA LYS A 164 2.36 -10.66 16.19
C LYS A 164 3.08 -9.87 15.10
N ALA A 165 2.65 -10.07 13.86
CA ALA A 165 3.24 -9.41 12.70
C ALA A 165 3.42 -7.90 12.92
N ALA A 166 4.63 -7.39 12.61
CA ALA A 166 4.90 -5.97 12.68
C ALA A 166 4.07 -5.24 11.61
N VAL A 167 3.35 -4.21 12.03
CA VAL A 167 2.55 -3.36 11.15
C VAL A 167 3.32 -2.08 10.89
N PHE A 168 3.75 -1.90 9.65
CA PHE A 168 4.34 -0.68 9.15
C PHE A 168 3.34 0.48 9.19
N THR A 169 3.82 1.66 9.61
CA THR A 169 3.03 2.89 9.63
C THR A 169 3.91 4.09 9.27
N SER A 170 3.52 4.82 8.23
CA SER A 170 4.19 6.04 7.79
C SER A 170 4.02 7.24 8.74
N MET A 171 3.11 7.15 9.70
CA MET A 171 2.85 8.19 10.70
C MET A 171 3.79 8.12 11.91
N ASP A 172 4.67 7.11 12.00
CA ASP A 172 5.74 7.09 12.99
C ASP A 172 7.03 7.71 12.44
N GLN A 173 7.07 9.04 12.41
CA GLN A 173 8.26 9.82 12.01
C GLN A 173 9.39 9.80 13.07
N ARG A 174 9.30 8.96 14.12
CA ARG A 174 10.37 8.81 15.12
C ARG A 174 11.59 8.09 14.56
N ALA A 175 11.47 7.43 13.41
CA ALA A 175 12.60 6.98 12.61
C ALA A 175 13.23 8.18 11.87
N GLY A 176 13.90 9.04 12.65
CA GLY A 176 14.51 10.29 12.18
C GLY A 176 15.12 11.13 13.31
N VAL A 177 14.76 10.84 14.56
CA VAL A 177 15.43 11.40 15.74
C VAL A 177 16.33 10.30 16.30
N ALA A 178 17.64 10.39 16.03
CA ALA A 178 18.60 9.75 16.93
C ALA A 178 18.26 10.20 18.34
N ALA A 179 17.99 9.25 19.24
CA ALA A 179 17.67 9.56 20.64
C ALA A 179 18.72 10.55 21.17
N PRO A 180 18.33 11.69 21.78
CA PRO A 180 19.32 12.57 22.38
C PRO A 180 20.07 11.75 23.43
N ALA A 181 21.40 11.69 23.29
CA ALA A 181 22.26 11.02 24.25
C ALA A 181 21.94 11.57 25.64
N ALA A 182 21.70 10.67 26.60
CA ALA A 182 21.47 11.04 27.99
C ALA A 182 22.63 11.92 28.45
N SER A 183 22.33 13.20 28.73
CA SER A 183 23.29 14.10 29.33
C SER A 183 23.54 13.62 30.75
N LYS A 184 24.72 13.06 30.99
CA LYS A 184 25.24 12.85 32.33
C LYS A 184 25.55 14.22 32.93
N LYS A 185 24.81 14.60 33.97
CA LYS A 185 25.32 15.42 35.06
C LYS A 185 24.87 14.81 36.37
#